data_AF-A0A1E4A408-F1
#
_entry.id   AF-A0A1E4A408-F1
#
_cell.length_a   1.000
_cell.length_b   1.000
_cell.length_c   1.000
_cell.angle_alpha   90.00
_cell.angle_beta   90.00
_cell.angle_gamma   90.00
#
_symmetry.space_group_name_H-M   'P 1'
#
loop_
_entity.id
_entity.type
_entity.pdbx_description
1 polymer ?
#
loop_
_entity_poly.entity_id
_entity_poly.type
_entity_poly.pdbx_seq_one_letter_code
_entity_poly.pdbx_strand_id
1 'polypeptide(L)'
;MAFATSQAQPAEPKTGVTYIAIGSSLSAGVQDGGISQSSQLTSFPNLLARQMGAAEFRQPLFEGEYQNGSGTYTARNKKGILDFAEAKKPAFGARDQLPKVAGTVHNFALPYLKAREIMITEDQPGAFLPTFEKASYQHLNRFARADQEGRLSYLAMLQDKEVKPDFFTFELGMDDFVDYCRKGAYGEVLAGVPGERVGYHPENNLIRLLQKEGAKGVMANVPDVLSLPFFNFYKYEDVVASAGEGVFIQWLWKNDLRLIDPRDKFIPSQDLAELVQRSGKGLRADNPLLDENVLSYDEAVGVERYNSVVDQIAALNKLPVVDLYSLYKAIQAGEYVTDDGLKIDPSYPGGNFFSADGIFPTAVGQAVIANEFIKTFNKHYGTTIELIRVSEIR
;
A
#
# COMPACT_ATOMS: atom_id res chain seq x y z
N MET A 1 60.93 -8.16 16.75
CA MET A 1 59.56 -7.75 16.41
C MET A 1 59.03 -8.75 15.39
N ALA A 2 57.86 -9.35 15.62
CA ALA A 2 57.19 -10.20 14.65
C ALA A 2 55.79 -9.61 14.38
N PHE A 3 55.49 -9.31 13.13
CA PHE A 3 54.18 -8.81 12.73
C PHE A 3 53.23 -9.99 12.55
N ALA A 4 52.37 -10.23 13.55
CA ALA A 4 51.25 -11.15 13.40
C ALA A 4 50.20 -10.51 12.47
N THR A 5 50.18 -10.93 11.20
CA THR A 5 49.11 -10.56 10.28
C THR A 5 47.81 -11.23 10.74
N SER A 6 46.92 -10.44 11.35
CA SER A 6 45.57 -10.89 11.65
C SER A 6 44.83 -11.16 10.34
N GLN A 7 44.75 -12.43 9.95
CA GLN A 7 43.80 -12.85 8.94
C GLN A 7 42.42 -12.88 9.59
N ALA A 8 41.54 -11.97 9.16
CA ALA A 8 40.13 -12.07 9.51
C ALA A 8 39.62 -13.41 8.97
N GLN A 9 39.15 -14.29 9.85
CA GLN A 9 38.44 -15.49 9.42
C GLN A 9 37.25 -15.04 8.57
N PRO A 10 36.96 -15.73 7.44
CA PRO A 10 35.65 -15.63 6.82
C PRO A 10 34.62 -15.97 7.89
N ALA A 11 33.63 -15.09 8.09
CA ALA A 11 32.50 -15.43 8.95
C ALA A 11 31.85 -16.70 8.38
N GLU A 12 31.56 -17.68 9.26
CA GLU A 12 30.83 -18.87 8.85
C GLU A 12 29.50 -18.45 8.19
N PRO A 13 29.08 -19.10 7.09
CA PRO A 13 27.85 -18.72 6.41
C PRO A 13 26.68 -18.93 7.37
N LYS A 14 26.05 -17.82 7.81
CA LYS A 14 24.81 -17.86 8.60
C LYS A 14 23.80 -18.77 7.88
N THR A 15 23.44 -19.88 8.53
CA THR A 15 22.45 -20.82 8.01
C THR A 15 21.07 -20.19 8.13
N GLY A 16 20.56 -19.65 7.03
CA GLY A 16 19.29 -18.93 6.98
C GLY A 16 19.48 -17.43 7.13
N VAL A 17 18.90 -16.69 6.19
CA VAL A 17 18.76 -15.23 6.23
C VAL A 17 17.48 -14.87 6.96
N THR A 18 17.53 -13.97 7.95
CA THR A 18 16.31 -13.42 8.56
C THR A 18 15.88 -12.14 7.83
N TYR A 19 14.70 -12.16 7.21
CA TYR A 19 14.11 -11.02 6.52
C TYR A 19 12.76 -10.64 7.17
N ILE A 20 12.51 -9.35 7.38
CA ILE A 20 11.19 -8.83 7.79
C ILE A 20 10.67 -7.73 6.86
N ALA A 21 9.35 -7.63 6.72
CA ALA A 21 8.70 -6.59 5.92
C ALA A 21 7.92 -5.63 6.81
N ILE A 22 8.22 -4.34 6.69
CA ILE A 22 7.48 -3.24 7.31
C ILE A 22 6.69 -2.54 6.21
N GLY A 23 5.37 -2.45 6.35
CA GLY A 23 4.59 -1.65 5.41
C GLY A 23 3.08 -1.69 5.55
N SER A 24 2.38 -1.22 4.52
CA SER A 24 0.92 -1.11 4.50
C SER A 24 0.29 -2.08 3.49
N SER A 25 -0.73 -1.67 2.74
CA SER A 25 -1.55 -2.58 1.91
C SER A 25 -0.78 -3.31 0.82
N LEU A 26 0.20 -2.65 0.18
CA LEU A 26 1.00 -3.25 -0.89
C LEU A 26 1.87 -4.40 -0.36
N SER A 27 2.61 -4.16 0.74
CA SER A 27 3.37 -5.18 1.46
C SER A 27 2.50 -6.28 2.08
N ALA A 28 1.27 -5.96 2.49
CA ALA A 28 0.34 -6.93 3.07
C ALA A 28 -0.26 -7.87 2.01
N GLY A 29 -0.17 -7.54 0.72
CA GLY A 29 -0.84 -8.29 -0.34
C GLY A 29 -2.32 -7.99 -0.43
N VAL A 30 -2.70 -6.71 -0.34
CA VAL A 30 -4.03 -6.25 -0.79
C VAL A 30 -4.10 -6.35 -2.32
N GLN A 31 -5.22 -6.87 -2.82
CA GLN A 31 -5.53 -7.09 -4.24
C GLN A 31 -7.04 -7.19 -4.40
N ASP A 32 -7.59 -6.73 -5.53
CA ASP A 32 -9.01 -6.85 -5.86
C ASP A 32 -9.93 -6.23 -4.80
N GLY A 33 -9.51 -5.12 -4.17
CA GLY A 33 -10.25 -4.37 -3.17
C GLY A 33 -10.30 -5.02 -1.79
N GLY A 34 -9.43 -5.99 -1.50
CA GLY A 34 -9.35 -6.66 -0.21
C GLY A 34 -8.07 -7.45 0.00
N ILE A 35 -8.03 -8.29 1.03
CA ILE A 35 -6.90 -9.17 1.35
C ILE A 35 -7.39 -10.60 1.53
N SER A 36 -6.68 -11.56 0.93
CA SER A 36 -7.04 -12.98 0.88
C SER A 36 -5.81 -13.87 0.99
N GLN A 37 -5.97 -15.18 1.26
CA GLN A 37 -4.82 -16.11 1.28
C GLN A 37 -4.04 -16.07 -0.03
N SER A 38 -4.76 -16.04 -1.17
CA SER A 38 -4.19 -15.97 -2.51
C SER A 38 -3.29 -14.75 -2.71
N SER A 39 -3.78 -13.55 -2.38
CA SER A 39 -3.04 -12.29 -2.59
C SER A 39 -1.87 -12.12 -1.60
N GLN A 40 -1.98 -12.69 -0.40
CA GLN A 40 -0.86 -12.78 0.55
C GLN A 40 0.23 -13.75 0.07
N LEU A 41 -0.13 -14.87 -0.58
CA LEU A 41 0.85 -15.83 -1.12
C LEU A 41 1.63 -15.28 -2.33
N THR A 42 1.15 -14.20 -2.95
CA THR A 42 1.77 -13.50 -4.09
C THR A 42 2.25 -12.09 -3.75
N SER A 43 2.21 -11.66 -2.48
CA SER A 43 2.69 -10.33 -2.06
C SER A 43 4.20 -10.17 -2.33
N PHE A 44 4.64 -8.96 -2.68
CA PHE A 44 6.06 -8.71 -3.00
C PHE A 44 7.02 -9.15 -1.88
N PRO A 45 6.72 -9.01 -0.57
CA PRO A 45 7.59 -9.52 0.48
C PRO A 45 7.71 -11.05 0.47
N ASN A 46 6.60 -11.75 0.22
CA ASN A 46 6.60 -13.22 0.20
C ASN A 46 7.35 -13.78 -1.03
N LEU A 47 7.30 -13.07 -2.15
CA LEU A 47 8.09 -13.40 -3.34
C LEU A 47 9.58 -13.08 -3.14
N LEU A 48 9.91 -11.92 -2.57
CA LEU A 48 11.27 -11.52 -2.21
C LEU A 48 11.91 -12.51 -1.22
N ALA A 49 11.20 -12.88 -0.15
CA ALA A 49 11.69 -13.82 0.86
C ALA A 49 12.10 -15.18 0.27
N ARG A 50 11.34 -15.70 -0.69
CA ARG A 50 11.63 -16.94 -1.42
C ARG A 50 12.95 -16.81 -2.21
N GLN A 51 13.13 -15.72 -2.96
CA GLN A 51 14.37 -15.49 -3.74
C GLN A 51 15.59 -15.22 -2.85
N MET A 52 15.40 -14.60 -1.69
CA MET A 52 16.48 -14.37 -0.70
C MET A 52 16.94 -15.64 0.01
N GLY A 53 16.24 -16.78 -0.15
CA GLY A 53 16.51 -17.99 0.62
C GLY A 53 16.29 -17.79 2.12
N ALA A 54 15.32 -16.94 2.50
CA ALA A 54 14.98 -16.73 3.91
C ALA A 54 14.46 -18.04 4.53
N ALA A 55 15.08 -18.50 5.62
CA ALA A 55 14.84 -19.85 6.15
C ALA A 55 13.43 -20.03 6.70
N GLU A 56 12.86 -18.97 7.28
CA GLU A 56 11.42 -18.83 7.47
C GLU A 56 10.99 -17.42 7.04
N PHE A 57 9.79 -17.31 6.47
CA PHE A 57 9.11 -16.03 6.29
C PHE A 57 7.63 -16.19 6.62
N ARG A 58 7.29 -15.95 7.89
CA ARG A 58 5.96 -16.16 8.42
C ARG A 58 5.09 -14.92 8.21
N GLN A 59 4.02 -15.07 7.44
CA GLN A 59 3.03 -14.02 7.18
C GLN A 59 1.77 -14.20 8.03
N PRO A 60 0.95 -13.15 8.23
CA PRO A 60 -0.38 -13.26 8.81
C PRO A 60 -1.39 -13.85 7.81
N LEU A 61 -1.13 -15.05 7.29
CA LEU A 61 -2.00 -15.69 6.31
C LEU A 61 -3.42 -15.84 6.85
N PHE A 62 -4.42 -15.59 6.01
CA PHE A 62 -5.78 -16.03 6.25
C PHE A 62 -5.94 -17.46 5.75
N GLU A 63 -6.38 -18.40 6.58
CA GLU A 63 -6.36 -19.84 6.25
C GLU A 63 -7.66 -20.54 6.64
N GLY A 64 -7.91 -21.72 6.06
CA GLY A 64 -9.11 -22.51 6.32
C GLY A 64 -10.40 -21.77 5.94
N GLU A 65 -11.35 -21.68 6.86
CA GLU A 65 -12.59 -20.92 6.68
C GLU A 65 -12.34 -19.43 6.39
N TYR A 66 -11.21 -18.87 6.86
CA TYR A 66 -10.87 -17.47 6.66
C TYR A 66 -10.21 -17.17 5.30
N GLN A 67 -9.95 -18.14 4.43
CA GLN A 67 -9.13 -17.97 3.20
C GLN A 67 -9.53 -16.80 2.27
N ASN A 68 -10.82 -16.41 2.24
CA ASN A 68 -11.31 -15.26 1.46
C ASN A 68 -10.95 -13.90 2.09
N GLY A 69 -10.50 -13.89 3.34
CA GLY A 69 -10.14 -12.72 4.13
C GLY A 69 -11.24 -11.66 4.14
N SER A 70 -10.92 -10.44 3.75
CA SER A 70 -11.86 -9.31 3.71
C SER A 70 -12.79 -9.32 2.49
N GLY A 71 -12.81 -10.41 1.70
CA GLY A 71 -13.51 -10.48 0.42
C GLY A 71 -12.70 -9.88 -0.73
N THR A 72 -13.18 -10.09 -1.95
CA THR A 72 -12.56 -9.54 -3.18
C THR A 72 -13.63 -9.15 -4.19
N TYR A 73 -13.33 -8.18 -5.05
CA TYR A 73 -14.22 -7.64 -6.09
C TYR A 73 -13.81 -8.09 -7.50
N THR A 74 -14.67 -7.82 -8.48
CA THR A 74 -14.39 -7.93 -9.92
C THR A 74 -14.84 -6.67 -10.63
N ALA A 75 -13.95 -6.11 -11.44
CA ALA A 75 -14.23 -4.98 -12.32
C ALA A 75 -15.05 -5.45 -13.54
N ARG A 76 -16.22 -4.84 -13.75
CA ARG A 76 -17.14 -5.13 -14.87
C ARG A 76 -17.30 -3.91 -15.76
N ASN A 77 -16.71 -3.91 -16.95
CA ASN A 77 -17.01 -2.91 -17.97
C ASN A 77 -18.29 -3.31 -18.74
N LYS A 78 -19.34 -2.51 -18.62
CA LYS A 78 -20.65 -2.70 -19.26
C LYS A 78 -20.95 -1.51 -20.16
N LYS A 79 -20.56 -1.61 -21.44
CA LYS A 79 -20.72 -0.57 -22.48
C LYS A 79 -19.99 0.75 -22.16
N GLY A 80 -18.81 0.68 -21.54
CA GLY A 80 -18.02 1.86 -21.11
C GLY A 80 -18.13 2.18 -19.62
N ILE A 81 -19.20 1.73 -18.95
CA ILE A 81 -19.43 1.97 -17.51
C ILE A 81 -18.70 0.90 -16.68
N LEU A 82 -17.91 1.28 -15.68
CA LEU A 82 -17.34 0.34 -14.70
C LEU A 82 -18.23 0.18 -13.48
N ASP A 83 -18.44 -1.07 -13.12
CA ASP A 83 -19.18 -1.54 -11.96
C ASP A 83 -18.34 -2.58 -11.21
N PHE A 84 -18.36 -2.55 -9.88
CA PHE A 84 -17.54 -3.40 -9.01
C PHE A 84 -18.42 -4.42 -8.29
N ALA A 85 -18.28 -5.70 -8.66
CA ALA A 85 -19.07 -6.77 -8.07
C ALA A 85 -18.28 -7.56 -7.03
N GLU A 86 -18.88 -7.82 -5.86
CA GLU A 86 -18.39 -8.81 -4.89
C GLU A 86 -18.20 -10.16 -5.60
N ALA A 87 -16.95 -10.62 -5.70
CA ALA A 87 -16.56 -11.86 -6.38
C ALA A 87 -16.31 -13.00 -5.39
N LYS A 88 -15.81 -12.68 -4.20
CA LYS A 88 -15.74 -13.57 -3.04
C LYS A 88 -16.21 -12.81 -1.81
N LYS A 89 -17.11 -13.42 -1.04
CA LYS A 89 -17.61 -12.82 0.20
C LYS A 89 -16.52 -12.75 1.27
N PRO A 90 -16.50 -11.70 2.10
CA PRO A 90 -15.66 -11.65 3.30
C PRO A 90 -15.91 -12.87 4.19
N ALA A 91 -14.83 -13.40 4.77
CA ALA A 91 -14.90 -14.43 5.81
C ALA A 91 -15.07 -13.85 7.22
N PHE A 92 -15.03 -12.52 7.36
CA PHE A 92 -15.22 -11.80 8.61
C PHE A 92 -15.86 -10.43 8.36
N GLY A 93 -16.61 -9.92 9.34
CA GLY A 93 -17.13 -8.56 9.40
C GLY A 93 -16.26 -7.60 10.23
N ALA A 94 -16.55 -6.31 10.13
CA ALA A 94 -15.83 -5.20 10.78
C ALA A 94 -15.98 -5.12 12.33
N ARG A 95 -16.33 -6.23 12.98
CA ARG A 95 -16.37 -6.40 14.45
C ARG A 95 -15.86 -7.77 14.92
N ASP A 96 -15.53 -8.67 14.01
CA ASP A 96 -15.16 -10.05 14.35
C ASP A 96 -13.71 -10.12 14.85
N GLN A 97 -13.43 -11.09 15.73
CA GLN A 97 -12.08 -11.35 16.20
C GLN A 97 -11.35 -12.23 15.17
N LEU A 98 -10.34 -11.66 14.52
CA LEU A 98 -9.58 -12.36 13.47
C LEU A 98 -8.65 -13.44 14.07
N PRO A 99 -8.40 -14.56 13.36
CA PRO A 99 -7.55 -15.63 13.85
C PRO A 99 -6.10 -15.14 14.04
N LYS A 100 -5.54 -15.41 15.22
CA LYS A 100 -4.15 -15.08 15.57
C LYS A 100 -3.15 -15.96 14.85
N VAL A 101 -1.97 -15.40 14.59
CA VAL A 101 -0.84 -16.10 13.97
C VAL A 101 -0.03 -16.77 15.07
N ALA A 102 0.36 -18.03 14.86
CA ALA A 102 1.18 -18.77 15.82
C ALA A 102 2.67 -18.43 15.66
N GLY A 103 3.31 -18.00 16.74
CA GLY A 103 4.76 -17.72 16.80
C GLY A 103 5.19 -16.45 16.05
N THR A 104 6.51 -16.28 15.91
CA THR A 104 7.13 -15.04 15.43
C THR A 104 6.83 -14.78 13.95
N VAL A 105 6.21 -13.63 13.67
CA VAL A 105 5.92 -13.14 12.32
C VAL A 105 7.12 -12.42 11.69
N HIS A 106 7.13 -12.38 10.37
CA HIS A 106 8.18 -11.77 9.55
C HIS A 106 7.62 -10.70 8.61
N ASN A 107 6.42 -10.91 8.02
CA ASN A 107 5.68 -9.82 7.41
C ASN A 107 4.86 -9.09 8.50
N PHE A 108 5.29 -7.88 8.87
CA PHE A 108 4.59 -6.99 9.80
C PHE A 108 3.68 -5.99 9.06
N ALA A 109 3.42 -6.18 7.76
CA ALA A 109 2.57 -5.27 7.02
C ALA A 109 1.10 -5.35 7.47
N LEU A 110 0.47 -4.17 7.56
CA LEU A 110 -0.91 -4.01 7.99
C LEU A 110 -1.73 -3.39 6.85
N PRO A 111 -2.80 -4.05 6.36
CA PRO A 111 -3.72 -3.45 5.41
C PRO A 111 -4.23 -2.09 5.91
N TYR A 112 -4.23 -1.10 5.03
CA TYR A 112 -4.73 0.26 5.25
C TYR A 112 -4.03 1.05 6.36
N LEU A 113 -2.80 0.66 6.72
CA LEU A 113 -1.98 1.37 7.71
C LEU A 113 -1.46 2.71 7.18
N LYS A 114 -1.92 3.79 7.80
CA LYS A 114 -1.42 5.15 7.55
C LYS A 114 -0.09 5.38 8.27
N ALA A 115 0.85 6.08 7.64
CA ALA A 115 2.20 6.31 8.16
C ALA A 115 2.22 7.06 9.52
N ARG A 116 1.16 7.81 9.82
CA ARG A 116 0.94 8.47 11.13
C ARG A 116 0.64 7.51 12.30
N GLU A 117 0.10 6.33 12.02
CA GLU A 117 -0.46 5.42 13.05
C GLU A 117 0.60 4.50 13.67
N ILE A 118 1.75 4.33 13.02
CA ILE A 118 2.81 3.36 13.35
C ILE A 118 3.52 3.57 14.71
N MET A 119 3.21 4.67 15.41
CA MET A 119 3.75 5.01 16.74
C MET A 119 2.66 5.08 17.83
N ILE A 120 1.41 4.78 17.51
CA ILE A 120 0.28 4.93 18.45
C ILE A 120 0.16 3.69 19.34
N THR A 121 -0.10 3.93 20.62
CA THR A 121 -0.29 2.95 21.70
C THR A 121 -1.75 2.92 22.15
N GLU A 122 -2.21 1.75 22.63
CA GLU A 122 -3.54 1.60 23.26
C GLU A 122 -3.72 2.46 24.53
N ASP A 123 -2.63 2.99 25.11
CA ASP A 123 -2.63 3.78 26.36
C ASP A 123 -2.79 5.31 26.19
N GLN A 124 -3.12 5.79 24.99
CA GLN A 124 -3.40 7.22 24.70
C GLN A 124 -4.89 7.55 24.44
N PRO A 125 -5.87 7.16 25.29
CA PRO A 125 -7.26 7.54 25.09
C PRO A 125 -7.47 9.04 25.37
N GLY A 126 -7.55 9.84 24.30
CA GLY A 126 -7.87 11.27 24.37
C GLY A 126 -6.76 12.24 23.96
N ALA A 127 -5.62 11.74 23.45
CA ALA A 127 -4.71 12.59 22.68
C ALA A 127 -5.38 13.02 21.36
N PHE A 128 -5.03 14.20 20.83
CA PHE A 128 -5.44 14.66 19.48
C PHE A 128 -4.74 13.89 18.33
N LEU A 129 -4.22 12.71 18.61
CA LEU A 129 -3.62 11.80 17.63
C LEU A 129 -4.73 10.92 17.03
N PRO A 130 -4.72 10.66 15.71
CA PRO A 130 -5.75 9.86 15.07
C PRO A 130 -5.66 8.41 15.55
N THR A 131 -6.61 7.97 16.38
CA THR A 131 -6.69 6.58 16.83
C THR A 131 -6.58 5.62 15.65
N PHE A 132 -5.61 4.70 15.68
CA PHE A 132 -5.44 3.58 14.77
C PHE A 132 -6.81 3.10 14.24
N GLU A 133 -6.99 3.04 12.92
CA GLU A 133 -8.31 2.71 12.39
C GLU A 133 -8.76 1.30 12.85
N LYS A 134 -10.05 1.11 13.11
CA LYS A 134 -10.54 -0.11 13.77
C LYS A 134 -10.26 -1.38 12.97
N ALA A 135 -10.24 -1.29 11.64
CA ALA A 135 -9.80 -2.38 10.76
C ALA A 135 -8.30 -2.68 10.97
N SER A 136 -7.45 -1.65 10.94
CA SER A 136 -6.01 -1.74 11.20
C SER A 136 -5.72 -2.34 12.59
N TYR A 137 -6.51 -2.02 13.63
CA TYR A 137 -6.48 -2.71 14.93
C TYR A 137 -6.90 -4.19 14.88
N GLN A 138 -7.95 -4.55 14.10
CA GLN A 138 -8.33 -5.96 13.92
C GLN A 138 -7.19 -6.77 13.28
N HIS A 139 -6.45 -6.18 12.34
CA HIS A 139 -5.24 -6.79 11.77
C HIS A 139 -4.08 -6.83 12.79
N LEU A 140 -3.77 -5.73 13.49
CA LEU A 140 -2.71 -5.66 14.53
C LEU A 140 -2.89 -6.74 15.62
N ASN A 141 -4.13 -7.01 16.03
CA ASN A 141 -4.44 -8.04 17.02
C ASN A 141 -4.12 -9.47 16.57
N ARG A 142 -3.93 -9.74 15.28
CA ARG A 142 -3.54 -11.08 14.78
C ARG A 142 -2.09 -11.44 15.13
N PHE A 143 -1.22 -10.44 15.29
CA PHE A 143 0.20 -10.60 15.59
C PHE A 143 0.47 -10.63 17.10
N ALA A 144 -0.47 -10.13 17.90
CA ALA A 144 -0.36 -10.03 19.34
C ALA A 144 -0.23 -11.42 20.00
N ARG A 145 0.89 -11.70 20.67
CA ARG A 145 0.96 -12.80 21.64
C ARG A 145 -0.04 -12.57 22.78
N ALA A 146 -0.51 -13.64 23.40
CA ALA A 146 -1.49 -13.56 24.50
C ALA A 146 -0.96 -12.79 25.74
N ASP A 147 0.36 -12.71 25.94
CA ASP A 147 0.99 -11.92 27.01
C ASP A 147 1.07 -10.40 26.74
N GLN A 148 0.69 -9.96 25.52
CA GLN A 148 0.82 -8.58 25.05
C GLN A 148 -0.53 -7.90 24.74
N GLU A 149 -1.66 -8.61 24.87
CA GLU A 149 -3.00 -8.06 24.63
C GLU A 149 -3.30 -6.84 25.53
N GLY A 150 -3.83 -5.76 24.96
CA GLY A 150 -4.09 -4.50 25.68
C GLY A 150 -2.85 -3.68 26.04
N ARG A 151 -1.72 -3.93 25.37
CA ARG A 151 -0.45 -3.19 25.51
C ARG A 151 0.26 -2.93 24.17
N LEU A 152 -0.42 -3.12 23.05
CA LEU A 152 0.21 -3.12 21.74
C LEU A 152 0.35 -1.71 21.18
N SER A 153 1.57 -1.40 20.75
CA SER A 153 1.81 -0.52 19.62
C SER A 153 2.55 -1.29 18.54
N TYR A 154 2.49 -0.80 17.31
CA TYR A 154 3.28 -1.34 16.21
C TYR A 154 4.79 -1.29 16.53
N LEU A 155 5.24 -0.21 17.18
CA LEU A 155 6.60 -0.10 17.73
C LEU A 155 6.93 -1.23 18.73
N ALA A 156 6.05 -1.52 19.69
CA ALA A 156 6.29 -2.54 20.70
C ALA A 156 6.45 -3.95 20.10
N MET A 157 5.70 -4.27 19.04
CA MET A 157 5.87 -5.53 18.29
C MET A 157 7.26 -5.65 17.65
N LEU A 158 7.78 -4.56 17.09
CA LEU A 158 9.13 -4.51 16.49
C LEU A 158 10.25 -4.40 17.53
N GLN A 159 9.93 -4.15 18.80
CA GLN A 159 10.88 -4.16 19.92
C GLN A 159 11.06 -5.53 20.58
N ASP A 160 10.30 -6.56 20.17
CA ASP A 160 10.49 -7.89 20.76
C ASP A 160 11.86 -8.48 20.40
N LYS A 161 12.51 -9.08 21.40
CA LYS A 161 13.85 -9.70 21.34
C LYS A 161 14.03 -10.76 20.23
N GLU A 162 12.94 -11.30 19.70
CA GLU A 162 12.89 -12.28 18.60
C GLU A 162 12.94 -11.61 17.21
N VAL A 163 12.60 -10.33 17.10
CA VAL A 163 12.63 -9.55 15.84
C VAL A 163 14.06 -9.10 15.56
N LYS A 164 14.85 -9.99 14.94
CA LYS A 164 16.27 -9.76 14.60
C LYS A 164 16.56 -10.00 13.12
N PRO A 165 16.11 -9.10 12.23
CA PRO A 165 16.42 -9.18 10.80
C PRO A 165 17.92 -9.01 10.52
N ASP A 166 18.42 -9.76 9.54
CA ASP A 166 19.57 -9.36 8.74
C ASP A 166 19.15 -8.27 7.73
N PHE A 167 17.92 -8.35 7.22
CA PHE A 167 17.37 -7.46 6.20
C PHE A 167 15.93 -7.04 6.47
N PHE A 168 15.58 -5.82 6.05
CA PHE A 168 14.18 -5.37 6.02
C PHE A 168 13.80 -4.61 4.72
N THR A 169 12.52 -4.65 4.39
CA THR A 169 11.89 -3.73 3.43
C THR A 169 10.99 -2.75 4.17
N PHE A 170 10.92 -1.51 3.69
CA PHE A 170 10.08 -0.46 4.29
C PHE A 170 9.23 0.23 3.21
N GLU A 171 7.91 0.11 3.29
CA GLU A 171 6.96 0.63 2.28
C GLU A 171 5.72 1.21 2.99
N LEU A 172 5.60 2.53 3.04
CA LEU A 172 4.46 3.22 3.69
C LEU A 172 4.11 4.49 2.95
N GLY A 173 2.87 4.96 3.15
CA GLY A 173 2.38 6.26 2.68
C GLY A 173 1.42 6.17 1.49
N MET A 174 1.41 5.07 0.73
CA MET A 174 0.47 4.93 -0.38
C MET A 174 -0.98 4.91 0.09
N ASP A 175 -1.26 4.23 1.22
CA ASP A 175 -2.60 4.20 1.83
C ASP A 175 -3.05 5.58 2.36
N ASP A 176 -2.14 6.40 2.91
CA ASP A 176 -2.46 7.78 3.33
C ASP A 176 -3.01 8.61 2.16
N PHE A 177 -2.37 8.52 0.98
CA PHE A 177 -2.80 9.24 -0.21
C PHE A 177 -4.02 8.61 -0.89
N VAL A 178 -4.08 7.27 -0.98
CA VAL A 178 -5.22 6.56 -1.59
C VAL A 178 -6.51 6.85 -0.83
N ASP A 179 -6.49 6.78 0.50
CA ASP A 179 -7.70 6.98 1.30
C ASP A 179 -8.15 8.45 1.30
N TYR A 180 -7.21 9.40 1.42
CA TYR A 180 -7.50 10.84 1.27
C TYR A 180 -8.14 11.15 -0.08
N CYS A 181 -7.54 10.69 -1.19
CA CYS A 181 -8.07 10.95 -2.53
C CYS A 181 -9.41 10.24 -2.75
N ARG A 182 -9.59 9.02 -2.23
CA ARG A 182 -10.83 8.23 -2.38
C ARG A 182 -12.01 8.80 -1.57
N LYS A 183 -11.75 9.55 -0.51
CA LYS A 183 -12.77 10.28 0.26
C LYS A 183 -13.03 11.69 -0.30
N GLY A 184 -12.40 12.09 -1.42
CA GLY A 184 -12.45 13.45 -1.93
C GLY A 184 -11.93 14.46 -0.92
N ALA A 185 -10.83 14.12 -0.22
CA ALA A 185 -10.27 14.84 0.93
C ALA A 185 -11.19 14.99 2.17
N TYR A 186 -12.45 14.54 2.13
CA TYR A 186 -13.40 14.73 3.23
C TYR A 186 -12.95 14.07 4.54
N GLY A 187 -12.74 14.90 5.55
CA GLY A 187 -12.44 14.47 6.92
C GLY A 187 -11.04 13.86 7.13
N GLU A 188 -10.22 13.75 6.09
CA GLU A 188 -8.88 13.18 6.18
C GLU A 188 -7.78 14.24 6.21
N VAL A 189 -6.70 13.92 6.92
CA VAL A 189 -5.53 14.77 7.07
C VAL A 189 -4.31 14.01 6.57
N LEU A 190 -3.76 14.44 5.43
CA LEU A 190 -2.57 13.85 4.82
C LEU A 190 -1.34 14.02 5.70
N ALA A 191 -0.87 12.92 6.27
CA ALA A 191 0.31 12.88 7.13
C ALA A 191 1.62 13.08 6.36
N GLY A 192 1.85 14.28 5.83
CA GLY A 192 3.04 14.66 5.05
C GLY A 192 2.99 16.08 4.44
N VAL A 193 1.80 16.69 4.36
CA VAL A 193 1.63 18.06 3.86
C VAL A 193 2.27 19.06 4.84
N PRO A 194 2.93 20.11 4.34
CA PRO A 194 4.53 20.98 5.49
C PRO A 194 4.04 21.79 6.69
N GLY A 195 2.79 21.55 7.12
CA GLY A 195 2.21 22.20 8.29
C GLY A 195 2.47 21.43 9.59
N GLU A 196 2.33 20.10 9.54
CA GLU A 196 2.11 19.29 10.75
C GLU A 196 3.29 18.39 11.13
N ARG A 197 4.12 17.98 10.15
CA ARG A 197 5.25 17.07 10.35
C ARG A 197 6.59 17.75 10.71
N VAL A 198 6.60 18.95 11.28
CA VAL A 198 7.85 19.65 11.62
C VAL A 198 8.56 18.94 12.79
N GLY A 199 9.44 17.98 12.45
CA GLY A 199 10.20 17.16 13.39
C GLY A 199 9.62 15.77 13.70
N TYR A 200 8.50 15.36 13.09
CA TYR A 200 7.84 14.07 13.36
C TYR A 200 7.94 13.09 12.19
N HIS A 201 8.92 12.19 12.28
CA HIS A 201 9.22 11.14 11.30
C HIS A 201 9.24 9.76 11.98
N PRO A 202 8.06 9.18 12.28
CA PRO A 202 7.94 7.88 12.92
C PRO A 202 8.63 6.76 12.12
N GLU A 203 8.70 6.88 10.79
CA GLU A 203 9.36 5.94 9.88
C GLU A 203 10.86 5.82 10.21
N ASN A 204 11.52 6.96 10.43
CA ASN A 204 12.92 7.02 10.85
C ASN A 204 13.16 6.37 12.22
N ASN A 205 12.17 6.38 13.12
CA ASN A 205 12.30 5.72 14.43
C ASN A 205 12.28 4.19 14.29
N LEU A 206 11.41 3.65 13.45
CA LEU A 206 11.37 2.21 13.15
C LEU A 206 12.63 1.76 12.41
N ILE A 207 13.07 2.50 11.39
CA ILE A 207 14.31 2.20 10.65
C ILE A 207 15.51 2.14 11.60
N ARG A 208 15.65 3.11 12.51
CA ARG A 208 16.73 3.13 13.51
C ARG A 208 16.65 1.99 14.53
N LEU A 209 15.44 1.56 14.91
CA LEU A 209 15.25 0.40 15.77
C LEU A 209 15.78 -0.88 15.11
N LEU A 210 15.46 -1.11 13.84
CA LEU A 210 15.94 -2.29 13.10
C LEU A 210 17.45 -2.23 12.83
N GLN A 211 17.96 -1.07 12.39
CA GLN A 211 19.39 -0.88 12.12
C GLN A 211 20.28 -0.97 13.37
N LYS A 212 19.73 -0.78 14.59
CA LYS A 212 20.48 -0.86 15.85
C LYS A 212 21.21 -2.18 16.03
N GLU A 213 20.59 -3.29 15.63
CA GLU A 213 21.16 -4.64 15.72
C GLU A 213 21.93 -5.04 14.44
N GLY A 214 22.15 -4.08 13.52
CA GLY A 214 22.96 -4.26 12.30
C GLY A 214 22.18 -4.57 11.02
N ALA A 215 20.83 -4.56 11.06
CA ALA A 215 20.01 -4.88 9.89
C ALA A 215 20.24 -3.92 8.72
N LYS A 216 20.39 -4.48 7.52
CA LYS A 216 20.37 -3.75 6.25
C LYS A 216 18.93 -3.61 5.75
N GLY A 217 18.66 -2.75 4.76
CA GLY A 217 17.31 -2.68 4.20
C GLY A 217 17.16 -1.73 3.03
N VAL A 218 15.95 -1.63 2.51
CA VAL A 218 15.58 -0.71 1.42
C VAL A 218 14.24 -0.06 1.72
N MET A 219 14.05 1.18 1.27
CA MET A 219 12.82 1.95 1.47
C MET A 219 12.16 2.24 0.12
N ALA A 220 10.85 2.07 -0.01
CA ALA A 220 10.13 2.46 -1.23
C ALA A 220 9.63 3.91 -1.16
N ASN A 221 9.64 4.60 -2.30
CA ASN A 221 8.84 5.81 -2.49
C ASN A 221 7.40 5.45 -2.91
N VAL A 222 6.50 6.43 -2.90
CA VAL A 222 5.07 6.25 -3.20
C VAL A 222 4.81 6.60 -4.68
N PRO A 223 4.06 5.78 -5.45
CA PRO A 223 3.68 6.13 -6.82
C PRO A 223 2.69 7.30 -6.88
N ASP A 224 2.55 7.94 -8.05
CA ASP A 224 1.53 8.98 -8.24
C ASP A 224 0.12 8.37 -8.12
N VAL A 225 -0.49 8.52 -6.94
CA VAL A 225 -1.81 8.00 -6.62
C VAL A 225 -2.89 8.58 -7.56
N LEU A 226 -2.77 9.84 -7.98
CA LEU A 226 -3.75 10.49 -8.87
C LEU A 226 -3.64 10.04 -10.33
N SER A 227 -2.61 9.26 -10.68
CA SER A 227 -2.47 8.57 -11.97
C SER A 227 -3.06 7.15 -11.99
N LEU A 228 -3.35 6.55 -10.82
CA LEU A 228 -3.82 5.16 -10.74
C LEU A 228 -5.16 4.98 -11.48
N PRO A 229 -5.42 3.81 -12.08
CA PRO A 229 -6.64 3.59 -12.87
C PRO A 229 -7.95 3.88 -12.14
N PHE A 230 -8.04 3.64 -10.82
CA PHE A 230 -9.22 3.95 -10.01
C PHE A 230 -9.63 5.43 -10.11
N PHE A 231 -8.67 6.36 -9.98
CA PHE A 231 -8.90 7.81 -10.04
C PHE A 231 -9.04 8.35 -11.47
N ASN A 232 -8.81 7.51 -12.49
CA ASN A 232 -8.85 7.88 -13.90
C ASN A 232 -9.84 7.02 -14.71
N PHE A 233 -10.67 6.22 -14.03
CA PHE A 233 -11.64 5.38 -14.71
C PHE A 233 -12.77 6.22 -15.29
N TYR A 234 -13.47 6.97 -14.42
CA TYR A 234 -14.48 7.94 -14.85
C TYR A 234 -13.76 9.22 -15.23
N LYS A 235 -13.67 9.50 -16.53
CA LYS A 235 -13.09 10.75 -17.03
C LYS A 235 -14.16 11.81 -17.23
N TYR A 236 -13.73 13.06 -17.27
CA TYR A 236 -14.62 14.20 -17.53
C TYR A 236 -15.40 14.02 -18.84
N GLU A 237 -14.73 13.61 -19.92
CA GLU A 237 -15.38 13.39 -21.22
C GLU A 237 -16.45 12.28 -21.19
N ASP A 238 -16.23 11.21 -20.42
CA ASP A 238 -17.17 10.09 -20.29
C ASP A 238 -18.39 10.48 -19.44
N VAL A 239 -18.17 11.25 -18.36
CA VAL A 239 -19.25 11.81 -17.52
C VAL A 239 -20.08 12.82 -18.31
N VAL A 240 -19.44 13.75 -19.04
CA VAL A 240 -20.13 14.74 -19.88
C VAL A 240 -20.88 14.08 -21.05
N ALA A 241 -20.32 13.06 -21.70
CA ALA A 241 -21.01 12.32 -22.75
C ALA A 241 -22.25 11.56 -22.23
N SER A 242 -22.23 11.15 -20.96
CA SER A 242 -23.33 10.38 -20.33
C SER A 242 -24.41 11.27 -19.72
N ALA A 243 -24.03 12.26 -18.91
CA ALA A 243 -24.93 13.10 -18.12
C ALA A 243 -25.11 14.52 -18.68
N GLY A 244 -24.13 15.03 -19.45
CA GLY A 244 -24.03 16.43 -19.90
C GLY A 244 -23.08 17.27 -19.03
N GLU A 245 -22.79 18.49 -19.45
CA GLU A 245 -21.94 19.44 -18.70
C GLU A 245 -22.64 19.97 -17.42
N GLY A 246 -23.96 19.85 -17.34
CA GLY A 246 -24.79 20.29 -16.21
C GLY A 246 -24.76 19.38 -14.98
N VAL A 247 -23.62 18.73 -14.69
CA VAL A 247 -23.43 17.94 -13.47
C VAL A 247 -22.93 18.86 -12.35
N PHE A 248 -23.71 18.91 -11.28
CA PHE A 248 -23.43 19.68 -10.07
C PHE A 248 -22.64 18.85 -9.06
N ILE A 249 -21.62 19.46 -8.48
CA ILE A 249 -20.91 18.96 -7.29
C ILE A 249 -21.03 20.00 -6.18
N GLN A 250 -21.04 19.55 -4.92
CA GLN A 250 -20.99 20.41 -3.76
C GLN A 250 -19.91 19.92 -2.79
N TRP A 251 -18.96 20.81 -2.50
CA TRP A 251 -17.94 20.56 -1.48
C TRP A 251 -18.56 20.71 -0.09
N LEU A 252 -18.44 19.67 0.74
CA LEU A 252 -18.78 19.76 2.16
C LEU A 252 -17.95 20.87 2.85
N TRP A 253 -18.49 21.43 3.93
CA TRP A 253 -17.92 22.57 4.69
C TRP A 253 -17.80 23.93 3.97
N LYS A 254 -17.70 23.99 2.63
CA LYS A 254 -17.64 25.28 1.92
C LYS A 254 -18.99 25.78 1.38
N ASN A 255 -20.01 24.92 1.30
CA ASN A 255 -21.30 25.19 0.66
C ASN A 255 -21.18 25.60 -0.82
N ASP A 256 -20.03 25.34 -1.45
CA ASP A 256 -19.73 25.76 -2.81
C ASP A 256 -20.32 24.76 -3.80
N LEU A 257 -21.40 25.17 -4.46
CA LEU A 257 -22.13 24.38 -5.45
C LEU A 257 -21.68 24.82 -6.85
N ARG A 258 -20.89 24.00 -7.52
CA ARG A 258 -20.36 24.29 -8.87
C ARG A 258 -20.66 23.16 -9.86
N LEU A 259 -20.41 23.44 -11.13
CA LEU A 259 -20.34 22.38 -12.15
C LEU A 259 -18.99 21.65 -12.08
N ILE A 260 -18.96 20.44 -12.64
CA ILE A 260 -17.74 19.65 -12.85
C ILE A 260 -16.72 20.39 -13.74
N ASP A 261 -15.43 20.20 -13.45
CA ASP A 261 -14.30 20.76 -14.20
C ASP A 261 -13.44 19.63 -14.80
N PRO A 262 -12.81 19.81 -15.98
CA PRO A 262 -11.91 18.81 -16.58
C PRO A 262 -10.72 18.34 -15.72
N ARG A 263 -10.41 19.05 -14.63
CA ARG A 263 -9.34 18.72 -13.68
C ARG A 263 -9.81 17.86 -12.49
N ASP A 264 -11.12 17.72 -12.27
CA ASP A 264 -11.67 16.93 -11.17
C ASP A 264 -11.41 15.43 -11.37
N LYS A 265 -11.31 14.67 -10.27
CA LYS A 265 -11.23 13.20 -10.29
C LYS A 265 -12.53 12.58 -9.78
N PHE A 266 -13.20 11.81 -10.63
CA PHE A 266 -14.44 11.14 -10.29
C PHE A 266 -14.16 9.82 -9.58
N ILE A 267 -14.60 9.72 -8.32
CA ILE A 267 -14.39 8.55 -7.48
C ILE A 267 -15.43 7.48 -7.88
N PRO A 268 -15.02 6.25 -8.25
CA PRO A 268 -15.97 5.19 -8.55
C PRO A 268 -16.84 4.83 -7.33
N SER A 269 -18.11 5.23 -7.40
CA SER A 269 -19.14 5.04 -6.37
C SER A 269 -20.46 4.56 -7.00
N GLN A 270 -21.43 4.16 -6.17
CA GLN A 270 -22.79 3.87 -6.65
C GLN A 270 -23.43 5.12 -7.28
N ASP A 271 -23.23 6.31 -6.69
CA ASP A 271 -23.77 7.56 -7.24
C ASP A 271 -23.19 7.87 -8.63
N LEU A 272 -21.89 7.60 -8.86
CA LEU A 272 -21.28 7.77 -10.17
C LEU A 272 -21.87 6.77 -11.19
N ALA A 273 -22.05 5.51 -10.80
CA ALA A 273 -22.68 4.49 -11.63
C ALA A 273 -24.16 4.80 -11.96
N GLU A 274 -24.88 5.47 -11.05
CA GLU A 274 -26.25 5.98 -11.30
C GLU A 274 -26.25 7.23 -12.17
N LEU A 275 -25.30 8.15 -11.97
CA LEU A 275 -25.16 9.40 -12.75
C LEU A 275 -24.89 9.11 -14.23
N VAL A 276 -23.96 8.19 -14.56
CA VAL A 276 -23.70 7.81 -15.96
C VAL A 276 -24.86 7.03 -16.60
N GLN A 277 -25.79 6.50 -15.79
CA GLN A 277 -27.08 5.97 -16.24
C GLN A 277 -28.19 7.04 -16.28
N ARG A 278 -27.85 8.32 -16.04
CA ARG A 278 -28.72 9.50 -16.01
C ARG A 278 -29.79 9.44 -14.91
N SER A 279 -29.39 8.97 -13.74
CA SER A 279 -30.16 8.89 -12.50
C SER A 279 -29.35 9.36 -11.28
N GLY A 280 -29.96 9.40 -10.09
CA GLY A 280 -29.24 9.63 -8.83
C GLY A 280 -28.81 11.09 -8.59
N LYS A 281 -27.65 11.25 -7.94
CA LYS A 281 -27.00 12.54 -7.63
C LYS A 281 -26.42 13.21 -8.88
N GLY A 282 -25.97 14.46 -8.74
CA GLY A 282 -25.25 15.24 -9.75
C GLY A 282 -26.13 15.95 -10.78
N LEU A 283 -27.28 15.39 -11.15
CA LEU A 283 -28.12 15.93 -12.23
C LEU A 283 -28.90 17.21 -11.88
N ARG A 284 -28.84 17.68 -10.62
CA ARG A 284 -29.58 18.85 -10.12
C ARG A 284 -28.79 19.60 -9.05
N ALA A 285 -28.97 20.92 -9.04
CA ALA A 285 -28.42 21.84 -8.03
C ALA A 285 -28.81 21.49 -6.58
N ASP A 286 -29.98 20.88 -6.36
CA ASP A 286 -30.49 20.45 -5.05
C ASP A 286 -30.27 18.96 -4.75
N ASN A 287 -29.55 18.24 -5.61
CA ASN A 287 -29.07 16.87 -5.36
C ASN A 287 -27.69 16.65 -6.03
N PRO A 288 -26.64 17.40 -5.64
CA PRO A 288 -25.30 17.34 -6.26
C PRO A 288 -24.55 16.05 -5.90
N LEU A 289 -23.46 15.78 -6.63
CA LEU A 289 -22.40 14.89 -6.13
C LEU A 289 -21.69 15.53 -4.93
N LEU A 290 -21.13 14.71 -4.04
CA LEU A 290 -20.37 15.14 -2.87
C LEU A 290 -18.92 14.66 -2.94
N ASP A 291 -18.08 15.03 -1.97
CA ASP A 291 -16.67 14.65 -1.83
C ASP A 291 -16.44 13.12 -1.97
N GLU A 292 -17.34 12.29 -1.41
CA GLU A 292 -17.39 10.82 -1.55
C GLU A 292 -17.64 10.31 -3.00
N ASN A 293 -17.77 11.23 -3.95
CA ASN A 293 -18.02 10.97 -5.37
C ASN A 293 -17.02 11.72 -6.28
N VAL A 294 -16.45 12.84 -5.83
CA VAL A 294 -15.53 13.68 -6.62
C VAL A 294 -14.46 14.29 -5.72
N LEU A 295 -13.19 14.06 -6.05
CA LEU A 295 -12.08 14.87 -5.53
C LEU A 295 -11.93 16.12 -6.39
N SER A 296 -12.17 17.29 -5.79
CA SER A 296 -12.03 18.59 -6.45
C SER A 296 -10.58 18.85 -6.87
N TYR A 297 -10.36 19.50 -8.01
CA TYR A 297 -9.01 19.93 -8.40
C TYR A 297 -8.32 20.86 -7.38
N ASP A 298 -9.08 21.57 -6.54
CA ASP A 298 -8.57 22.42 -5.44
C ASP A 298 -8.12 21.60 -4.21
N GLU A 299 -8.41 20.30 -4.18
CA GLU A 299 -8.11 19.36 -3.09
C GLU A 299 -7.12 18.25 -3.51
N ALA A 300 -6.78 18.18 -4.80
CA ALA A 300 -5.86 17.20 -5.34
C ALA A 300 -4.41 17.46 -4.86
N VAL A 301 -3.85 16.54 -4.05
CA VAL A 301 -2.49 16.65 -3.51
C VAL A 301 -1.59 15.52 -4.04
N GLY A 302 -0.49 15.90 -4.68
CA GLY A 302 0.54 14.99 -5.20
C GLY A 302 1.52 14.46 -4.14
N VAL A 303 2.18 13.35 -4.47
CA VAL A 303 3.07 12.59 -3.56
C VAL A 303 4.50 13.13 -3.46
N GLU A 304 4.88 14.10 -4.29
CA GLU A 304 6.27 14.55 -4.48
C GLU A 304 6.93 15.00 -3.17
N ARG A 305 6.15 15.67 -2.31
CA ARG A 305 6.60 16.13 -0.99
C ARG A 305 6.75 15.00 0.03
N TYR A 306 5.93 13.95 -0.04
CA TYR A 306 6.13 12.78 0.80
C TYR A 306 7.35 11.98 0.33
N ASN A 307 7.52 11.81 -0.98
CA ASN A 307 8.71 11.17 -1.57
C ASN A 307 10.00 11.93 -1.21
N SER A 308 9.98 13.28 -1.22
CA SER A 308 11.12 14.06 -0.72
C SER A 308 11.45 13.82 0.76
N VAL A 309 10.46 13.47 1.61
CA VAL A 309 10.69 13.05 3.00
C VAL A 309 11.23 11.62 3.07
N VAL A 310 10.74 10.71 2.23
CA VAL A 310 11.30 9.35 2.06
C VAL A 310 12.79 9.42 1.70
N ASP A 311 13.17 10.23 0.70
CA ASP A 311 14.56 10.43 0.29
C ASP A 311 15.45 10.94 1.44
N GLN A 312 14.95 11.91 2.23
CA GLN A 312 15.66 12.45 3.39
C GLN A 312 15.86 11.38 4.49
N ILE A 313 14.86 10.56 4.76
CA ILE A 313 14.93 9.48 5.76
C ILE A 313 15.85 8.35 5.27
N ALA A 314 15.77 7.98 4.00
CA ALA A 314 16.64 6.97 3.40
C ALA A 314 18.11 7.42 3.40
N ALA A 315 18.39 8.66 2.99
CA ALA A 315 19.75 9.23 3.01
C ALA A 315 20.33 9.32 4.44
N LEU A 316 19.53 9.77 5.42
CA LEU A 316 19.93 9.87 6.83
C LEU A 316 20.32 8.51 7.44
N ASN A 317 19.62 7.44 7.03
CA ASN A 317 19.82 6.08 7.53
C ASN A 317 20.62 5.19 6.55
N LYS A 318 21.18 5.77 5.46
CA LYS A 318 22.00 5.09 4.43
C LYS A 318 21.29 3.88 3.77
N LEU A 319 19.99 4.00 3.54
CA LEU A 319 19.21 3.04 2.75
C LEU A 319 19.16 3.51 1.27
N PRO A 320 19.17 2.59 0.29
CA PRO A 320 18.73 2.92 -1.06
C PRO A 320 17.19 3.04 -1.12
N VAL A 321 16.72 3.82 -2.09
CA VAL A 321 15.29 3.97 -2.39
C VAL A 321 14.90 3.08 -3.58
N VAL A 322 13.78 2.37 -3.46
CA VAL A 322 13.08 1.68 -4.56
C VAL A 322 12.12 2.68 -5.19
N ASP A 323 12.31 2.99 -6.47
CA ASP A 323 11.57 4.04 -7.18
C ASP A 323 10.28 3.51 -7.83
N LEU A 324 9.26 3.28 -6.99
CA LEU A 324 7.92 2.90 -7.43
C LEU A 324 7.24 4.02 -8.23
N TYR A 325 7.58 5.29 -7.98
CA TYR A 325 7.06 6.44 -8.74
C TYR A 325 7.44 6.37 -10.22
N SER A 326 8.73 6.17 -10.54
CA SER A 326 9.16 5.98 -11.93
C SER A 326 8.66 4.65 -12.52
N LEU A 327 8.61 3.58 -11.73
CA LEU A 327 8.11 2.27 -12.16
C LEU A 327 6.65 2.34 -12.63
N TYR A 328 5.74 2.83 -11.79
CA TYR A 328 4.31 2.90 -12.11
C TYR A 328 4.09 3.78 -13.35
N LYS A 329 4.79 4.91 -13.44
CA LYS A 329 4.72 5.82 -14.60
C LYS A 329 5.15 5.16 -15.91
N ALA A 330 6.25 4.38 -15.91
CA ALA A 330 6.71 3.63 -17.09
C ALA A 330 5.75 2.49 -17.47
N ILE A 331 5.11 1.86 -16.47
CA ILE A 331 4.06 0.87 -16.69
C ILE A 331 2.83 1.52 -17.33
N GLN A 332 2.34 2.63 -16.78
CA GLN A 332 1.16 3.37 -17.28
C GLN A 332 1.35 3.96 -18.68
N ALA A 333 2.59 4.33 -19.04
CA ALA A 333 2.95 4.70 -20.41
C ALA A 333 2.90 3.51 -21.40
N GLY A 334 2.81 2.27 -20.91
CA GLY A 334 2.84 1.04 -21.71
C GLY A 334 4.24 0.70 -22.23
N GLU A 335 5.28 1.25 -21.61
CA GLU A 335 6.69 1.15 -22.03
C GLU A 335 7.43 0.00 -21.30
N TYR A 336 6.93 -0.43 -20.14
CA TYR A 336 7.62 -1.40 -19.29
C TYR A 336 7.53 -2.86 -19.81
N VAL A 337 8.69 -3.52 -19.85
CA VAL A 337 8.85 -4.95 -20.15
C VAL A 337 9.78 -5.54 -19.08
N THR A 338 9.46 -6.73 -18.58
CA THR A 338 10.26 -7.39 -17.54
C THR A 338 11.58 -7.94 -18.08
N ASP A 339 12.52 -8.22 -17.18
CA ASP A 339 13.84 -8.79 -17.48
C ASP A 339 13.75 -10.18 -18.15
N ASP A 340 12.64 -10.90 -17.95
CA ASP A 340 12.31 -12.17 -18.62
C ASP A 340 11.37 -12.02 -19.84
N GLY A 341 11.12 -10.79 -20.30
CA GLY A 341 10.48 -10.49 -21.59
C GLY A 341 8.96 -10.38 -21.58
N LEU A 342 8.30 -10.43 -20.42
CA LEU A 342 6.85 -10.18 -20.32
C LEU A 342 6.59 -8.68 -20.50
N LYS A 343 5.82 -8.30 -21.53
CA LYS A 343 5.27 -6.94 -21.59
C LYS A 343 4.23 -6.77 -20.49
N ILE A 344 4.37 -5.69 -19.72
CA ILE A 344 3.36 -5.30 -18.75
C ILE A 344 2.31 -4.43 -19.46
N ASP A 345 1.05 -4.78 -19.24
CA ASP A 345 -0.12 -4.13 -19.83
C ASP A 345 -0.83 -3.30 -18.74
N PRO A 346 -0.82 -1.95 -18.83
CA PRO A 346 -1.49 -1.07 -17.88
C PRO A 346 -2.99 -0.94 -18.12
N SER A 347 -3.54 -1.57 -19.17
CA SER A 347 -4.96 -1.45 -19.53
C SER A 347 -5.86 -1.80 -18.33
N TYR A 348 -6.89 -0.99 -18.09
CA TYR A 348 -7.82 -1.22 -16.98
C TYR A 348 -9.28 -0.98 -17.38
N PRO A 349 -10.20 -1.91 -17.05
CA PRO A 349 -9.93 -3.25 -16.54
C PRO A 349 -9.37 -4.20 -17.63
N GLY A 350 -8.58 -5.20 -17.24
CA GLY A 350 -8.22 -6.35 -18.09
C GLY A 350 -6.74 -6.48 -18.51
N GLY A 351 -5.89 -5.50 -18.22
CA GLY A 351 -4.43 -5.64 -18.31
C GLY A 351 -3.85 -6.52 -17.19
N ASN A 352 -2.53 -6.67 -17.16
CA ASN A 352 -1.87 -7.62 -16.25
C ASN A 352 -1.24 -6.98 -14.98
N PHE A 353 -1.07 -5.66 -14.91
CA PHE A 353 -0.47 -5.02 -13.73
C PHE A 353 -1.46 -4.73 -12.61
N PHE A 354 -2.54 -4.00 -12.89
CA PHE A 354 -3.50 -3.53 -11.88
C PHE A 354 -4.59 -4.58 -11.62
N SER A 355 -4.92 -4.78 -10.34
CA SER A 355 -5.98 -5.68 -9.90
C SER A 355 -7.37 -5.09 -10.10
N ALA A 356 -8.43 -5.82 -9.74
CA ALA A 356 -9.81 -5.40 -9.96
C ALA A 356 -10.18 -4.06 -9.29
N ASP A 357 -9.46 -3.60 -8.27
CA ASP A 357 -9.67 -2.28 -7.64
C ASP A 357 -9.11 -1.09 -8.44
N GLY A 358 -8.18 -1.31 -9.38
CA GLY A 358 -7.51 -0.22 -10.11
C GLY A 358 -6.54 0.61 -9.25
N ILE A 359 -6.13 0.11 -8.10
CA ILE A 359 -5.20 0.76 -7.13
C ILE A 359 -4.00 -0.16 -6.89
N PHE A 360 -4.26 -1.38 -6.44
CA PHE A 360 -3.26 -2.35 -6.03
C PHE A 360 -2.91 -3.31 -7.18
N PRO A 361 -1.66 -3.80 -7.22
CA PRO A 361 -1.21 -4.70 -8.28
C PRO A 361 -1.76 -6.13 -8.14
N THR A 362 -1.87 -6.82 -9.27
CA THR A 362 -2.08 -8.29 -9.34
C THR A 362 -0.87 -9.05 -8.78
N ALA A 363 -0.97 -10.38 -8.67
CA ALA A 363 0.18 -11.26 -8.48
C ALA A 363 1.35 -10.99 -9.46
N VAL A 364 1.06 -10.69 -10.73
CA VAL A 364 2.07 -10.30 -11.73
C VAL A 364 2.70 -8.96 -11.38
N GLY A 365 1.90 -7.95 -11.02
CA GLY A 365 2.42 -6.64 -10.61
C GLY A 365 3.24 -6.68 -9.31
N GLN A 366 2.81 -7.49 -8.33
CA GLN A 366 3.57 -7.77 -7.10
C GLN A 366 4.94 -8.41 -7.40
N ALA A 367 5.02 -9.29 -8.41
CA ALA A 367 6.28 -9.89 -8.85
C ALA A 367 7.20 -8.89 -9.58
N VAL A 368 6.64 -7.96 -10.37
CA VAL A 368 7.39 -6.83 -10.95
C VAL A 368 7.98 -5.95 -9.84
N ILE A 369 7.18 -5.59 -8.84
CA ILE A 369 7.62 -4.78 -7.70
C ILE A 369 8.71 -5.51 -6.90
N ALA A 370 8.52 -6.79 -6.60
CA ALA A 370 9.53 -7.61 -5.94
C ALA A 370 10.87 -7.62 -6.72
N ASN A 371 10.84 -7.64 -8.05
CA ASN A 371 12.06 -7.53 -8.87
C ASN A 371 12.74 -6.16 -8.74
N GLU A 372 12.01 -5.05 -8.62
CA GLU A 372 12.64 -3.73 -8.36
C GLU A 372 13.24 -3.62 -6.95
N PHE A 373 12.61 -4.25 -5.95
CA PHE A 373 13.23 -4.45 -4.63
C PHE A 373 14.53 -5.26 -4.74
N ILE A 374 14.52 -6.39 -5.46
CA ILE A 374 15.72 -7.23 -5.68
C ILE A 374 16.82 -6.46 -6.42
N LYS A 375 16.50 -5.75 -7.52
CA LYS A 375 17.46 -4.93 -8.29
C LYS A 375 18.11 -3.86 -7.43
N THR A 376 17.29 -3.11 -6.68
CA THR A 376 17.76 -2.06 -5.75
C THR A 376 18.69 -2.63 -4.69
N PHE A 377 18.31 -3.77 -4.11
CA PHE A 377 19.07 -4.46 -3.07
C PHE A 377 20.41 -5.02 -3.60
N ASN A 378 20.39 -5.76 -4.71
CA ASN A 378 21.58 -6.29 -5.38
C ASN A 378 22.56 -5.16 -5.72
N LYS A 379 22.06 -4.08 -6.34
CA LYS A 379 22.84 -2.91 -6.76
C LYS A 379 23.53 -2.18 -5.60
N HIS A 380 22.86 -2.05 -4.45
CA HIS A 380 23.40 -1.31 -3.30
C HIS A 380 24.27 -2.18 -2.39
N TYR A 381 23.89 -3.44 -2.14
CA TYR A 381 24.59 -4.32 -1.20
C TYR A 381 25.57 -5.32 -1.86
N GLY A 382 25.69 -5.32 -3.19
CA GLY A 382 26.62 -6.20 -3.92
C GLY A 382 26.23 -7.68 -3.85
N THR A 383 24.93 -7.96 -3.80
CA THR A 383 24.37 -9.32 -3.70
C THR A 383 23.85 -9.81 -5.05
N THR A 384 23.57 -11.11 -5.14
CA THR A 384 23.20 -11.81 -6.38
C THR A 384 21.90 -12.60 -6.20
N ILE A 385 20.88 -11.98 -5.58
CA ILE A 385 19.55 -12.57 -5.46
C ILE A 385 18.94 -12.69 -6.86
N GLU A 386 18.43 -13.86 -7.23
CA GLU A 386 17.86 -14.10 -8.56
C GLU A 386 16.51 -13.39 -8.74
N LEU A 387 16.28 -12.82 -9.93
CA LEU A 387 15.01 -12.19 -10.28
C LEU A 387 13.91 -13.24 -10.45
N ILE A 388 12.70 -12.89 -10.03
CA ILE A 388 11.49 -13.68 -10.25
C ILE A 388 11.19 -13.68 -11.75
N ARG A 389 10.89 -14.87 -12.28
CA ARG A 389 10.43 -15.02 -13.67
C ARG A 389 8.95 -14.65 -13.73
N VAL A 390 8.68 -13.37 -13.97
CA VAL A 390 7.34 -12.77 -13.94
C VAL A 390 6.41 -13.45 -14.96
N SER A 391 6.96 -13.91 -16.10
CA SER A 391 6.24 -14.69 -17.11
C SER A 391 5.70 -16.05 -16.64
N GLU A 392 6.12 -16.54 -15.47
CA GLU A 392 5.69 -17.83 -14.90
C GLU A 392 4.69 -17.67 -13.74
N ILE A 393 4.39 -16.43 -13.34
CA ILE A 393 3.38 -16.08 -12.32
C ILE A 393 1.96 -16.27 -12.87
N ARG A 394 1.00 -16.61 -12.00
CA ARG A 394 -0.40 -16.93 -12.30
C ARG A 394 -1.34 -16.41 -11.22
#